data_AF-A0A957YEW7-F1
#
_entry.id   AF-A0A957YEW7-F1
#
_cell.length_a   1.000
_cell.length_b   1.000
_cell.length_c   1.000
_cell.angle_alpha   90.00
_cell.angle_beta   90.00
_cell.angle_gamma   90.00
#
_symmetry.space_group_name_H-M   'P 1'
#
loop_
_entity.id
_entity.type
_entity.pdbx_description
1 polymer ?
#
loop_
_entity_poly.entity_id
_entity_poly.type
_entity_poly.pdbx_seq_one_letter_code
_entity_poly.pdbx_strand_id
1 'polypeptide(L)'
;CFILKPSEKVPMSSQKLFELIEQAGFPAGVLQLVNGGKETVDALLDHPSVRAVSFVGSTPVAKYIYSRAAANGKRAQCQGGAKNPVVIMPDADMEMTTKIMADSAFGCAGQRCLAASVAITVGSAQDQFIEYIADVASSRKVGYGLNEGVEMGPVIDPNSKNRIEGLIGKGQQEGAKLVVDGRNKKVSGYEDGYFVFPTVLDHVPPQGEIAKTEIFGPVLSVMRAGDVDEAVRLVNDRTFGNMACIFTGSGSVARKFRYEADAGNVGINIGVAAPMAYFPFSGWNESFFGDLHAQGRHGVEFYTQTKVVVERWPKAWNRQF
;
A
#
# COMPACT_ATOMS: atom_id res chain seq x y z
N CYS A 1 13.80 23.97 -2.25
CA CYS A 1 12.37 24.23 -2.48
C CYS A 1 11.70 22.94 -2.93
N PHE A 2 10.37 22.87 -2.83
CA PHE A 2 9.54 21.69 -3.10
C PHE A 2 8.28 22.10 -3.85
N ILE A 3 7.83 21.26 -4.79
CA ILE A 3 6.58 21.43 -5.52
C ILE A 3 5.74 20.18 -5.29
N LEU A 4 4.54 20.35 -4.73
CA LEU A 4 3.57 19.29 -4.55
C LEU A 4 2.54 19.31 -5.70
N LYS A 5 2.35 18.16 -6.36
CA LYS A 5 1.23 17.90 -7.28
C LYS A 5 0.35 16.79 -6.70
N PRO A 6 -0.72 17.11 -5.94
CA PRO A 6 -1.55 16.11 -5.28
C PRO A 6 -2.57 15.48 -6.22
N SER A 7 -3.24 14.40 -5.82
CA SER A 7 -4.34 13.84 -6.62
C SER A 7 -5.43 14.89 -6.87
N GLU A 8 -5.82 15.04 -8.14
CA GLU A 8 -6.90 15.91 -8.60
C GLU A 8 -8.28 15.44 -8.11
N LYS A 9 -8.40 14.20 -7.63
CA LYS A 9 -9.65 13.66 -7.08
C LYS A 9 -9.95 14.18 -5.66
N VAL A 10 -8.92 14.54 -4.89
CA VAL A 10 -9.04 14.96 -3.48
C VAL A 10 -8.09 16.13 -3.12
N PRO A 11 -8.09 17.25 -3.86
CA PRO A 11 -7.10 18.32 -3.68
C PRO A 11 -7.27 19.13 -2.39
N MET A 12 -8.46 19.10 -1.80
CA MET A 12 -8.85 20.01 -0.69
C MET A 12 -7.97 19.84 0.55
N SER A 13 -7.60 18.61 0.93
CA SER A 13 -6.73 18.38 2.09
C SER A 13 -5.33 18.96 1.87
N SER A 14 -4.79 18.88 0.64
CA SER A 14 -3.52 19.50 0.31
C SER A 14 -3.61 21.04 0.29
N GLN A 15 -4.72 21.61 -0.17
CA GLN A 15 -4.95 23.05 -0.07
C GLN A 15 -4.93 23.51 1.39
N LYS A 16 -5.66 22.80 2.27
CA LYS A 16 -5.68 23.12 3.70
C LYS A 16 -4.30 23.01 4.36
N LEU A 17 -3.51 22.00 3.97
CA LEU A 17 -2.13 21.87 4.43
C LEU A 17 -1.28 23.09 4.03
N PHE A 18 -1.48 23.63 2.83
CA PHE A 18 -0.73 24.79 2.36
C PHE A 18 -1.13 26.10 3.03
N GLU A 19 -2.40 26.26 3.44
CA GLU A 19 -2.81 27.35 4.34
C GLU A 19 -2.06 27.30 5.67
N LEU A 20 -1.88 26.10 6.24
CA LEU A 20 -1.13 25.92 7.48
C LEU A 20 0.37 26.18 7.29
N ILE A 21 0.94 25.82 6.13
CA ILE A 21 2.32 26.13 5.78
C ILE A 21 2.56 27.64 5.71
N GLU A 22 1.61 28.39 5.13
CA GLU A 22 1.67 29.85 5.10
C GLU A 22 1.62 30.45 6.51
N GLN A 23 0.68 29.98 7.35
CA GLN A 23 0.58 30.40 8.76
C GLN A 23 1.84 30.06 9.58
N ALA A 24 2.51 28.95 9.26
CA ALA A 24 3.76 28.56 9.91
C ALA A 24 4.96 29.46 9.54
N GLY A 25 4.81 30.36 8.57
CA GLY A 25 5.82 31.38 8.23
C GLY A 25 6.98 30.87 7.38
N PHE A 26 6.78 29.82 6.57
CA PHE A 26 7.80 29.39 5.61
C PHE A 26 8.08 30.50 4.59
N PRO A 27 9.34 30.71 4.16
CA PRO A 27 9.64 31.71 3.13
C PRO A 27 8.90 31.41 1.81
N ALA A 28 8.42 32.46 1.16
CA ALA A 28 7.67 32.36 -0.10
C ALA A 28 8.46 31.56 -1.16
N GLY A 29 7.77 30.66 -1.87
CA GLY A 29 8.35 29.84 -2.93
C GLY A 29 9.16 28.61 -2.45
N VAL A 30 9.41 28.46 -1.15
CA VAL A 30 10.09 27.26 -0.61
C VAL A 30 9.22 26.02 -0.76
N LEU A 31 7.92 26.14 -0.48
CA LEU A 31 6.91 25.09 -0.68
C LEU A 31 5.85 25.65 -1.64
N GLN A 32 5.56 24.91 -2.71
CA GLN A 32 4.57 25.31 -3.74
C GLN A 32 3.58 24.18 -4.00
N LEU A 33 2.32 24.53 -4.23
CA LEU A 33 1.25 23.60 -4.58
C LEU A 33 0.80 23.87 -6.02
N VAL A 34 0.88 22.86 -6.88
CA VAL A 34 0.43 22.96 -8.28
C VAL A 34 -0.52 21.82 -8.56
N ASN A 35 -1.81 22.14 -8.72
CA ASN A 35 -2.81 21.16 -9.13
C ASN A 35 -2.77 20.95 -10.64
N GLY A 36 -3.20 19.77 -11.09
CA GLY A 36 -3.32 19.45 -12.52
C GLY A 36 -3.17 17.96 -12.78
N GLY A 37 -3.30 17.54 -14.04
CA GLY A 37 -3.25 16.13 -14.43
C GLY A 37 -1.87 15.69 -14.91
N LYS A 38 -1.87 14.79 -15.91
CA LYS A 38 -0.65 14.26 -16.54
C LYS A 38 0.25 15.36 -17.10
N GLU A 39 -0.30 16.38 -17.75
CA GLU A 39 0.50 17.46 -18.36
C GLU A 39 1.36 18.21 -17.33
N THR A 40 0.82 18.47 -16.14
CA THR A 40 1.56 19.06 -15.03
C THR A 40 2.68 18.15 -14.54
N VAL A 41 2.43 16.84 -14.47
CA VAL A 41 3.46 15.84 -14.11
C VAL A 41 4.57 15.85 -15.17
N ASP A 42 4.23 15.74 -16.45
CA ASP A 42 5.20 15.71 -17.54
C ASP A 42 6.06 16.98 -17.56
N ALA A 43 5.45 18.15 -17.33
CA ALA A 43 6.17 19.41 -17.20
C ALA A 43 7.21 19.38 -16.06
N LEU A 44 6.86 18.83 -14.88
CA LEU A 44 7.80 18.69 -13.77
C LEU A 44 8.93 17.69 -14.07
N LEU A 45 8.63 16.60 -14.79
CA LEU A 45 9.61 15.59 -15.17
C LEU A 45 10.63 16.11 -16.19
N ASP A 46 10.21 17.00 -17.08
CA ASP A 46 11.05 17.53 -18.14
C ASP A 46 11.78 18.82 -17.73
N HIS A 47 11.27 19.56 -16.74
CA HIS A 47 11.85 20.84 -16.34
C HIS A 47 13.31 20.67 -15.85
N PRO A 48 14.29 21.43 -16.40
CA PRO A 48 15.72 21.22 -16.14
C PRO A 48 16.14 21.55 -14.70
N SER A 49 15.41 22.44 -14.02
CA SER A 49 15.69 22.81 -12.63
C SER A 49 15.20 21.79 -11.59
N VAL A 50 14.33 20.85 -11.95
CA VAL A 50 13.88 19.79 -11.03
C VAL A 50 14.99 18.74 -10.93
N ARG A 51 15.47 18.48 -9.71
CA ARG A 51 16.63 17.59 -9.50
C ARG A 51 16.25 16.19 -9.01
N ALA A 52 15.12 16.06 -8.34
CA ALA A 52 14.64 14.81 -7.78
C ALA A 52 13.11 14.75 -7.84
N VAL A 53 12.56 13.54 -8.00
CA VAL A 53 11.12 13.28 -8.09
C VAL A 53 10.74 12.17 -7.11
N SER A 54 9.79 12.45 -6.22
CA SER A 54 9.20 11.45 -5.33
C SER A 54 7.75 11.21 -5.76
N PHE A 55 7.42 9.97 -6.08
CA PHE A 55 6.07 9.58 -6.52
C PHE A 55 5.50 8.46 -5.68
N VAL A 56 4.19 8.52 -5.45
CA VAL A 56 3.40 7.45 -4.82
C VAL A 56 2.10 7.29 -5.60
N GLY A 57 1.82 6.08 -6.08
CA GLY A 57 0.60 5.79 -6.83
C GLY A 57 0.61 4.38 -7.41
N SER A 58 -0.04 4.18 -8.55
CA SER A 58 -0.11 2.86 -9.18
C SER A 58 1.22 2.48 -9.86
N THR A 59 1.53 1.19 -9.92
CA THR A 59 2.76 0.67 -10.55
C THR A 59 2.97 1.13 -11.99
N PRO A 60 1.97 1.12 -12.90
CA PRO A 60 2.17 1.60 -14.27
C PRO A 60 2.62 3.08 -14.32
N VAL A 61 2.06 3.92 -13.46
CA VAL A 61 2.42 5.34 -13.38
C VAL A 61 3.76 5.53 -12.69
N ALA A 62 4.05 4.76 -11.63
CA ALA A 62 5.34 4.76 -10.96
C ALA A 62 6.48 4.41 -11.93
N LYS A 63 6.28 3.37 -12.75
CA LYS A 63 7.24 2.95 -13.79
C LYS A 63 7.43 4.03 -14.85
N TYR A 64 6.35 4.64 -15.33
CA TYR A 64 6.41 5.76 -16.28
C TYR A 64 7.22 6.94 -15.73
N ILE A 65 6.92 7.37 -14.50
CA ILE A 65 7.59 8.50 -13.84
C ILE A 65 9.05 8.18 -13.60
N TYR A 66 9.36 6.99 -13.08
CA TYR A 66 10.74 6.56 -12.83
C TYR A 66 11.57 6.56 -14.12
N SER A 67 11.06 5.93 -15.19
CA SER A 67 11.74 5.88 -16.48
C SER A 67 11.97 7.26 -17.08
N ARG A 68 10.96 8.14 -17.09
CA ARG A 68 11.10 9.49 -17.67
C ARG A 68 11.98 10.40 -16.83
N ALA A 69 11.89 10.33 -15.51
CA ALA A 69 12.77 11.09 -14.61
C ALA A 69 14.24 10.68 -14.81
N ALA A 70 14.51 9.37 -14.84
CA ALA A 70 15.86 8.85 -15.07
C ALA A 70 16.40 9.20 -16.46
N ALA A 71 15.57 9.11 -17.51
CA ALA A 71 15.94 9.53 -18.86
C ALA A 71 16.32 11.03 -18.95
N ASN A 72 15.74 11.85 -18.06
CA ASN A 72 16.07 13.27 -17.91
C ASN A 72 17.21 13.55 -16.89
N GLY A 73 17.93 12.52 -16.43
CA GLY A 73 19.05 12.64 -15.50
C GLY A 73 18.68 13.04 -14.06
N LYS A 74 17.40 12.88 -13.68
CA LYS A 74 16.90 13.22 -12.35
C LYS A 74 16.95 11.99 -11.43
N ARG A 75 17.15 12.22 -10.13
CA ARG A 75 16.94 11.15 -9.13
C ARG A 75 15.44 10.88 -8.98
N ALA A 76 15.04 9.63 -8.85
CA ALA A 76 13.64 9.28 -8.66
C ALA A 76 13.47 8.18 -7.62
N GLN A 77 12.43 8.30 -6.79
CA GLN A 77 11.91 7.23 -5.94
C GLN A 77 10.42 7.14 -6.22
N CYS A 78 9.94 5.98 -6.70
CA CYS A 78 8.57 5.82 -7.15
C CYS A 78 7.94 4.60 -6.50
N GLN A 79 6.98 4.82 -5.60
CA GLN A 79 6.21 3.78 -4.93
C GLN A 79 4.98 3.41 -5.79
N GLY A 80 4.81 2.11 -6.00
CA GLY A 80 3.77 1.50 -6.84
C GLY A 80 2.64 0.86 -6.04
N GLY A 81 1.88 0.01 -6.73
CA GLY A 81 0.76 -0.75 -6.18
C GLY A 81 1.20 -1.98 -5.38
N ALA A 82 0.22 -2.70 -4.86
CA ALA A 82 0.43 -3.82 -3.96
C ALA A 82 -0.62 -4.93 -4.08
N LYS A 83 -0.26 -6.12 -3.58
CA LYS A 83 -1.18 -7.22 -3.33
C LYS A 83 -0.69 -7.95 -2.08
N ASN A 84 -1.00 -7.38 -0.92
CA ASN A 84 -0.38 -7.81 0.34
C ASN A 84 -1.07 -9.06 0.90
N PRO A 85 -0.34 -10.17 1.08
CA PRO A 85 -0.83 -11.35 1.73
C PRO A 85 -0.55 -11.32 3.22
N VAL A 86 -1.42 -12.03 3.92
CA VAL A 86 -1.29 -12.31 5.33
C VAL A 86 -1.47 -13.80 5.55
N VAL A 87 -0.44 -14.46 6.07
CA VAL A 87 -0.50 -15.88 6.42
C VAL A 87 -1.16 -16.03 7.79
N ILE A 88 -2.06 -16.99 7.91
CA ILE A 88 -2.78 -17.28 9.15
C ILE A 88 -2.51 -18.72 9.52
N MET A 89 -1.68 -18.90 10.55
CA MET A 89 -1.30 -20.20 11.06
C MET A 89 -2.39 -20.77 11.99
N PRO A 90 -2.48 -22.11 12.13
CA PRO A 90 -3.46 -22.75 13.01
C PRO A 90 -3.27 -22.43 14.50
N ASP A 91 -2.09 -21.94 14.89
CA ASP A 91 -1.77 -21.54 16.26
C ASP A 91 -1.97 -20.04 16.53
N ALA A 92 -2.52 -19.30 15.55
CA ALA A 92 -2.85 -17.89 15.73
C ALA A 92 -4.04 -17.70 16.68
N ASP A 93 -4.04 -16.61 17.46
CA ASP A 93 -5.23 -16.14 18.16
C ASP A 93 -6.27 -15.70 17.11
N MET A 94 -7.27 -16.53 16.85
CA MET A 94 -8.22 -16.32 15.77
C MET A 94 -9.12 -15.10 15.99
N GLU A 95 -9.49 -14.80 17.24
CA GLU A 95 -10.33 -13.65 17.55
C GLU A 95 -9.57 -12.35 17.27
N MET A 96 -8.35 -12.23 17.80
CA MET A 96 -7.48 -11.09 17.54
C MET A 96 -7.16 -10.97 16.05
N THR A 97 -6.79 -12.08 15.42
CA THR A 97 -6.42 -12.13 13.99
C THR A 97 -7.56 -11.65 13.12
N THR A 98 -8.79 -12.12 13.36
CA THR A 98 -9.95 -11.74 12.55
C THR A 98 -10.23 -10.24 12.65
N LYS A 99 -10.23 -9.66 13.86
CA LYS A 99 -10.47 -8.22 14.06
C LYS A 99 -9.43 -7.38 13.29
N ILE A 100 -8.15 -7.72 13.46
CA ILE A 100 -7.06 -7.00 12.79
C ILE A 100 -7.12 -7.18 11.27
N MET A 101 -7.46 -8.38 10.79
CA MET A 101 -7.59 -8.66 9.35
C MET A 101 -8.75 -7.90 8.73
N ALA A 102 -9.91 -7.81 9.40
CA ALA A 102 -11.04 -7.04 8.93
C ALA A 102 -10.69 -5.54 8.79
N ASP A 103 -9.99 -4.97 9.77
CA ASP A 103 -9.55 -3.58 9.70
C ASP A 103 -8.48 -3.34 8.63
N SER A 104 -7.57 -4.31 8.44
CA SER A 104 -6.56 -4.23 7.38
C SER A 104 -7.18 -4.31 5.98
N ALA A 105 -8.11 -5.23 5.76
CA ALA A 105 -8.73 -5.49 4.46
C ALA A 105 -9.80 -4.46 4.09
N PHE A 106 -10.65 -4.07 5.04
CA PHE A 106 -11.81 -3.24 4.77
C PHE A 106 -11.67 -1.78 5.25
N GLY A 107 -10.68 -1.48 6.10
CA GLY A 107 -10.37 -0.12 6.52
C GLY A 107 -10.11 0.80 5.31
N CYS A 108 -10.65 2.02 5.36
CA CYS A 108 -10.65 2.96 4.24
C CYS A 108 -11.23 2.37 2.93
N ALA A 109 -12.20 1.47 3.04
CA ALA A 109 -12.77 0.71 1.92
C ALA A 109 -11.71 -0.07 1.12
N GLY A 110 -10.64 -0.54 1.78
CA GLY A 110 -9.54 -1.27 1.14
C GLY A 110 -8.67 -0.45 0.19
N GLN A 111 -8.85 0.88 0.13
CA GLN A 111 -8.11 1.79 -0.75
C GLN A 111 -6.76 2.20 -0.12
N ARG A 112 -5.93 1.21 0.22
CA ARG A 112 -4.64 1.42 0.89
C ARG A 112 -3.58 0.53 0.25
N CYS A 113 -2.40 1.07 -0.03
CA CYS A 113 -1.27 0.29 -0.54
C CYS A 113 -0.78 -0.80 0.43
N LEU A 114 -1.11 -0.70 1.73
CA LEU A 114 -0.83 -1.71 2.75
C LEU A 114 -2.08 -2.49 3.20
N ALA A 115 -3.22 -2.39 2.50
CA ALA A 115 -4.38 -3.22 2.83
C ALA A 115 -4.04 -4.70 2.65
N ALA A 116 -4.42 -5.53 3.63
CA ALA A 116 -4.44 -6.98 3.44
C ALA A 116 -5.48 -7.32 2.38
N SER A 117 -5.02 -7.89 1.27
CA SER A 117 -5.88 -8.21 0.12
C SER A 117 -5.92 -9.69 -0.19
N VAL A 118 -4.98 -10.46 0.38
CA VAL A 118 -4.94 -11.91 0.33
C VAL A 118 -4.76 -12.44 1.76
N ALA A 119 -5.59 -13.38 2.19
CA ALA A 119 -5.33 -14.21 3.35
C ALA A 119 -4.88 -15.59 2.89
N ILE A 120 -3.80 -16.12 3.45
CA ILE A 120 -3.31 -17.47 3.17
C ILE A 120 -3.47 -18.28 4.46
N THR A 121 -4.53 -19.07 4.52
CA THR A 121 -4.86 -19.87 5.71
C THR A 121 -4.19 -21.24 5.65
N VAL A 122 -3.60 -21.68 6.76
CA VAL A 122 -2.83 -22.93 6.86
C VAL A 122 -3.53 -23.96 7.75
N GLY A 123 -3.64 -25.21 7.28
CA GLY A 123 -4.17 -26.31 8.08
C GLY A 123 -5.55 -26.04 8.67
N SER A 124 -5.71 -26.22 9.99
CA SER A 124 -7.00 -26.02 10.68
C SER A 124 -7.47 -24.57 10.75
N ALA A 125 -6.62 -23.57 10.44
CA ALA A 125 -7.05 -22.17 10.40
C ALA A 125 -8.04 -21.88 9.28
N GLN A 126 -8.07 -22.71 8.22
CA GLN A 126 -8.82 -22.44 6.99
C GLN A 126 -10.30 -22.19 7.25
N ASP A 127 -11.00 -23.17 7.83
CA ASP A 127 -12.45 -23.07 7.99
C ASP A 127 -12.84 -22.10 9.11
N GLN A 128 -12.07 -22.11 10.22
CA GLN A 128 -12.32 -21.21 11.35
C GLN A 128 -12.16 -19.74 10.95
N PHE A 129 -11.10 -19.39 10.22
CA PHE A 129 -10.91 -18.00 9.78
C PHE A 129 -12.01 -17.55 8.83
N ILE A 130 -12.42 -18.41 7.88
CA ILE A 130 -13.47 -18.10 6.91
C ILE A 130 -14.80 -17.78 7.60
N GLU A 131 -15.19 -18.57 8.60
CA GLU A 131 -16.42 -18.32 9.36
C GLU A 131 -16.36 -16.96 10.08
N TYR A 132 -15.26 -16.69 10.79
CA TYR A 132 -15.12 -15.48 11.61
C TYR A 132 -15.02 -14.21 10.74
N ILE A 133 -14.25 -14.26 9.65
CA ILE A 133 -14.10 -13.10 8.78
C ILE A 133 -15.39 -12.81 7.98
N ALA A 134 -16.17 -13.84 7.65
CA ALA A 134 -17.45 -13.66 6.98
C ALA A 134 -18.47 -12.94 7.87
N ASP A 135 -18.52 -13.27 9.16
CA ASP A 135 -19.38 -12.60 10.14
C ASP A 135 -19.02 -11.12 10.31
N VAL A 136 -17.72 -10.83 10.50
CA VAL A 136 -17.24 -9.44 10.63
C VAL A 136 -17.43 -8.64 9.33
N ALA A 137 -17.20 -9.26 8.16
CA ALA A 137 -17.43 -8.61 6.88
C ALA A 137 -18.91 -8.30 6.65
N SER A 138 -19.81 -9.20 7.03
CA SER A 138 -21.25 -9.05 6.83
C SER A 138 -21.90 -8.03 7.77
N SER A 139 -21.36 -7.87 8.98
CA SER A 139 -21.87 -6.96 10.01
C SER A 139 -21.30 -5.54 9.95
N ARG A 140 -20.23 -5.31 9.16
CA ARG A 140 -19.57 -4.00 9.06
C ARG A 140 -20.51 -2.90 8.55
N LYS A 141 -20.55 -1.78 9.26
CA LYS A 141 -21.41 -0.63 8.99
C LYS A 141 -20.81 0.27 7.91
N VAL A 142 -21.34 0.17 6.69
CA VAL A 142 -20.94 1.00 5.55
C VAL A 142 -21.89 2.18 5.40
N GLY A 143 -21.36 3.39 5.23
CA GLY A 143 -22.18 4.59 5.11
C GLY A 143 -21.40 5.88 4.91
N TYR A 144 -22.06 7.01 5.15
CA TYR A 144 -21.41 8.31 5.09
C TYR A 144 -20.41 8.46 6.25
N GLY A 145 -19.13 8.67 5.92
CA GLY A 145 -18.03 8.56 6.88
C GLY A 145 -18.01 9.59 8.02
N LEU A 146 -18.86 10.63 7.99
CA LEU A 146 -19.03 11.57 9.10
C LEU A 146 -20.14 11.17 10.08
N ASN A 147 -20.95 10.16 9.73
CA ASN A 147 -21.99 9.67 10.62
C ASN A 147 -21.38 8.79 11.72
N GLU A 148 -21.88 8.97 12.95
CA GLU A 148 -21.45 8.17 14.09
C GLU A 148 -21.70 6.68 13.87
N GLY A 149 -20.72 5.84 14.25
CA GLY A 149 -20.81 4.40 14.13
C GLY A 149 -20.63 3.83 12.71
N VAL A 150 -20.42 4.67 11.68
CA VAL A 150 -19.98 4.18 10.36
C VAL A 150 -18.52 3.76 10.42
N GLU A 151 -18.25 2.55 9.96
CA GLU A 151 -16.91 1.93 10.00
C GLU A 151 -16.20 2.01 8.64
N MET A 152 -16.96 2.19 7.55
CA MET A 152 -16.43 2.20 6.19
C MET A 152 -17.19 3.16 5.28
N GLY A 153 -16.45 4.01 4.57
CA GLY A 153 -16.98 4.94 3.58
C GLY A 153 -17.10 4.35 2.16
N PRO A 154 -17.41 5.18 1.16
CA PRO A 154 -17.45 4.78 -0.24
C PRO A 154 -16.04 4.60 -0.83
N VAL A 155 -15.98 3.98 -2.01
CA VAL A 155 -14.79 4.07 -2.86
C VAL A 155 -14.74 5.42 -3.58
N ILE A 156 -13.58 5.78 -4.12
CA ILE A 156 -13.29 7.16 -4.55
C ILE A 156 -14.23 7.69 -5.66
N ASP A 157 -14.59 6.86 -6.63
CA ASP A 157 -15.33 7.28 -7.81
C ASP A 157 -16.08 6.08 -8.45
N PRO A 158 -17.00 6.31 -9.42
CA PRO A 158 -17.81 5.22 -9.99
C PRO A 158 -16.99 4.26 -10.86
N ASN A 159 -15.87 4.71 -11.45
CA ASN A 159 -14.99 3.83 -12.21
C ASN A 159 -14.29 2.83 -11.28
N SER A 160 -13.85 3.27 -10.10
CA SER A 160 -13.33 2.39 -9.06
C SER A 160 -14.38 1.39 -8.60
N LYS A 161 -15.62 1.83 -8.36
CA LYS A 161 -16.74 0.93 -8.01
C LYS A 161 -16.92 -0.16 -9.07
N ASN A 162 -17.11 0.24 -10.32
CA ASN A 162 -17.33 -0.69 -11.43
C ASN A 162 -16.17 -1.68 -11.61
N ARG A 163 -14.93 -1.20 -11.48
CA ARG A 163 -13.72 -2.05 -11.56
C ARG A 163 -13.69 -3.09 -10.44
N ILE A 164 -13.99 -2.69 -9.20
CA ILE A 164 -14.00 -3.59 -8.05
C ILE A 164 -15.10 -4.65 -8.22
N GLU A 165 -16.33 -4.25 -8.55
CA GLU A 165 -17.44 -5.18 -8.75
C GLU A 165 -17.18 -6.15 -9.92
N GLY A 166 -16.53 -5.67 -10.98
CA GLY A 166 -16.07 -6.49 -12.10
C GLY A 166 -15.02 -7.53 -11.68
N LEU A 167 -14.02 -7.13 -10.89
CA LEU A 167 -13.00 -8.06 -10.36
C LEU A 167 -13.58 -9.11 -9.42
N ILE A 168 -14.59 -8.75 -8.61
CA ILE A 168 -15.33 -9.72 -7.79
C ILE A 168 -16.02 -10.75 -8.69
N GLY A 169 -16.70 -10.31 -9.75
CA GLY A 169 -17.32 -11.20 -10.73
C GLY A 169 -16.31 -12.10 -11.43
N LYS A 170 -15.14 -11.56 -11.78
CA LYS A 170 -14.03 -12.34 -12.37
C LYS A 170 -13.53 -13.42 -11.42
N GLY A 171 -13.31 -13.09 -10.14
CA GLY A 171 -12.89 -14.07 -9.13
C GLY A 171 -13.88 -15.24 -9.02
N GLN A 172 -15.17 -14.96 -9.05
CA GLN A 172 -16.21 -16.00 -9.05
C GLN A 172 -16.15 -16.87 -10.32
N GLN A 173 -15.92 -16.27 -11.50
CA GLN A 173 -15.76 -17.01 -12.76
C GLN A 173 -14.49 -17.89 -12.78
N GLU A 174 -13.43 -17.48 -12.08
CA GLU A 174 -12.19 -18.24 -11.93
C GLU A 174 -12.34 -19.43 -10.96
N GLY A 175 -13.48 -19.57 -10.29
CA GLY A 175 -13.77 -20.68 -9.38
C GLY A 175 -13.66 -20.34 -7.90
N ALA A 176 -13.42 -19.07 -7.54
CA ALA A 176 -13.48 -18.64 -6.16
C ALA A 176 -14.92 -18.74 -5.62
N LYS A 177 -15.05 -19.21 -4.38
CA LYS A 177 -16.33 -19.26 -3.67
C LYS A 177 -16.62 -17.88 -3.08
N LEU A 178 -17.75 -17.30 -3.47
CA LEU A 178 -18.22 -16.04 -2.92
C LEU A 178 -18.89 -16.28 -1.56
N VAL A 179 -18.16 -16.03 -0.47
CA VAL A 179 -18.62 -16.26 0.92
C VAL A 179 -19.46 -15.07 1.40
N VAL A 180 -19.00 -13.85 1.12
CA VAL A 180 -19.74 -12.61 1.37
C VAL A 180 -19.75 -11.80 0.08
N ASP A 181 -20.93 -11.44 -0.41
CA ASP A 181 -21.09 -10.55 -1.56
C ASP A 181 -21.42 -9.12 -1.11
N GLY A 182 -20.51 -8.20 -1.37
CA GLY A 182 -20.65 -6.78 -1.08
C GLY A 182 -21.17 -5.93 -2.24
N ARG A 183 -21.42 -6.52 -3.41
CA ARG A 183 -21.88 -5.81 -4.60
C ARG A 183 -23.35 -5.42 -4.50
N ASN A 184 -23.75 -4.40 -5.27
CA ASN A 184 -25.15 -4.00 -5.45
C ASN A 184 -25.92 -3.64 -4.16
N LYS A 185 -25.22 -3.44 -3.04
CA LYS A 185 -25.81 -2.94 -1.78
C LYS A 185 -25.92 -1.41 -1.84
N LYS A 186 -26.94 -0.88 -1.15
CA LYS A 186 -27.23 0.56 -1.10
C LYS A 186 -27.15 1.06 0.33
N VAL A 187 -26.70 2.31 0.48
CA VAL A 187 -26.76 3.05 1.75
C VAL A 187 -27.95 3.99 1.67
N SER A 188 -28.85 3.90 2.65
CA SER A 188 -30.06 4.74 2.67
C SER A 188 -29.70 6.22 2.70
N GLY A 189 -30.33 7.00 1.82
CA GLY A 189 -30.06 8.44 1.65
C GLY A 189 -28.81 8.77 0.83
N TYR A 190 -28.09 7.75 0.36
CA TYR A 190 -26.91 7.90 -0.50
C TYR A 190 -26.91 6.83 -1.61
N GLU A 191 -28.06 6.60 -2.23
CA GLU A 191 -28.28 5.54 -3.21
C GLU A 191 -27.38 5.68 -4.46
N ASP A 192 -27.04 6.91 -4.82
CA ASP A 192 -26.12 7.24 -5.93
C ASP A 192 -24.64 7.25 -5.51
N GLY A 193 -24.36 6.93 -4.23
CA GLY A 193 -23.01 6.87 -3.71
C GLY A 193 -22.19 5.69 -4.25
N TYR A 194 -20.87 5.85 -4.24
CA TYR A 194 -19.93 4.85 -4.76
C TYR A 194 -19.60 3.80 -3.69
N PHE A 195 -20.61 3.19 -3.09
CA PHE A 195 -20.41 2.18 -2.05
C PHE A 195 -20.16 0.80 -2.66
N VAL A 196 -19.16 0.12 -2.10
CA VAL A 196 -18.93 -1.32 -2.25
C VAL A 196 -18.79 -1.86 -0.84
N PHE A 197 -19.57 -2.86 -0.46
CA PHE A 197 -19.50 -3.44 0.88
C PHE A 197 -18.38 -4.49 0.94
N PRO A 198 -17.96 -4.91 2.15
CA PRO A 198 -16.98 -5.99 2.28
C PRO A 198 -17.37 -7.24 1.50
N THR A 199 -16.40 -7.78 0.79
CA THR A 199 -16.54 -9.02 0.01
C THR A 199 -15.44 -10.00 0.42
N VAL A 200 -15.81 -11.27 0.58
CA VAL A 200 -14.88 -12.36 0.91
C VAL A 200 -14.99 -13.44 -0.16
N LEU A 201 -13.87 -13.71 -0.83
CA LEU A 201 -13.72 -14.75 -1.85
C LEU A 201 -12.84 -15.86 -1.27
N ASP A 202 -13.39 -17.05 -1.01
CA ASP A 202 -12.63 -18.24 -0.59
C ASP A 202 -12.20 -19.08 -1.80
N HIS A 203 -11.22 -19.96 -1.62
CA HIS A 203 -10.67 -20.84 -2.65
C HIS A 203 -10.20 -20.07 -3.90
N VAL A 204 -9.59 -18.90 -3.72
CA VAL A 204 -9.05 -18.13 -4.84
C VAL A 204 -7.88 -18.91 -5.49
N PRO A 205 -7.92 -19.19 -6.80
CA PRO A 205 -6.82 -19.87 -7.48
C PRO A 205 -5.58 -18.97 -7.52
N PRO A 206 -4.40 -19.44 -7.05
CA PRO A 206 -3.18 -18.61 -7.01
C PRO A 206 -2.75 -18.05 -8.37
N GLN A 207 -3.05 -18.77 -9.45
CA GLN A 207 -2.68 -18.37 -10.81
C GLN A 207 -3.70 -17.46 -11.51
N GLY A 208 -4.88 -17.25 -10.91
CA GLY A 208 -5.96 -16.44 -11.45
C GLY A 208 -5.63 -14.93 -11.50
N GLU A 209 -6.41 -14.19 -12.27
CA GLU A 209 -6.27 -12.74 -12.39
C GLU A 209 -6.55 -12.05 -11.04
N ILE A 210 -7.54 -12.54 -10.29
CA ILE A 210 -7.92 -11.93 -9.01
C ILE A 210 -6.81 -12.06 -7.96
N ALA A 211 -6.02 -13.14 -8.01
CA ALA A 211 -4.87 -13.38 -7.15
C ALA A 211 -3.74 -12.39 -7.42
N LYS A 212 -3.54 -12.02 -8.69
CA LYS A 212 -2.40 -11.19 -9.14
C LYS A 212 -2.73 -9.70 -9.23
N THR A 213 -4.00 -9.34 -9.30
CA THR A 213 -4.44 -7.95 -9.52
C THR A 213 -4.71 -7.20 -8.23
N GLU A 214 -4.14 -6.01 -8.08
CA GLU A 214 -4.49 -5.07 -7.01
C GLU A 214 -5.94 -4.60 -7.19
N ILE A 215 -6.85 -5.03 -6.30
CA ILE A 215 -8.27 -4.67 -6.40
C ILE A 215 -8.50 -3.23 -5.94
N PHE A 216 -7.79 -2.80 -4.88
CA PHE A 216 -7.92 -1.46 -4.28
C PHE A 216 -9.36 -1.13 -3.85
N GLY A 217 -9.99 -2.11 -3.19
CA GLY A 217 -11.37 -2.08 -2.72
C GLY A 217 -11.55 -3.04 -1.54
N PRO A 218 -12.73 -3.06 -0.88
CA PRO A 218 -12.95 -3.84 0.34
C PRO A 218 -13.20 -5.32 0.02
N VAL A 219 -12.22 -5.98 -0.59
CA VAL A 219 -12.30 -7.37 -1.06
C VAL A 219 -11.13 -8.16 -0.50
N LEU A 220 -11.44 -9.21 0.27
CA LEU A 220 -10.45 -10.15 0.78
C LEU A 220 -10.49 -11.44 -0.05
N SER A 221 -9.39 -11.75 -0.73
CA SER A 221 -9.16 -13.04 -1.38
C SER A 221 -8.56 -14.03 -0.38
N VAL A 222 -9.08 -15.25 -0.29
CA VAL A 222 -8.54 -16.28 0.60
C VAL A 222 -8.01 -17.44 -0.21
N MET A 223 -6.75 -17.78 0.05
CA MET A 223 -6.03 -18.94 -0.48
C MET A 223 -5.75 -19.91 0.66
N ARG A 224 -5.63 -21.19 0.33
CA ARG A 224 -5.40 -22.27 1.30
C ARG A 224 -4.04 -22.90 1.01
N ALA A 225 -3.25 -23.08 2.06
CA ALA A 225 -1.98 -23.78 2.03
C ALA A 225 -2.01 -24.97 3.01
N GLY A 226 -1.30 -26.04 2.68
CA GLY A 226 -1.16 -27.23 3.51
C GLY A 226 -0.21 -27.01 4.68
N ASP A 227 0.87 -26.24 4.47
CA ASP A 227 1.87 -25.96 5.48
C ASP A 227 2.48 -24.55 5.35
N VAL A 228 3.39 -24.21 6.26
CA VAL A 228 4.10 -22.92 6.28
C VAL A 228 4.98 -22.72 5.05
N ASP A 229 5.58 -23.80 4.52
CA ASP A 229 6.45 -23.75 3.35
C ASP A 229 5.67 -23.38 2.08
N GLU A 230 4.51 -24.01 1.90
CA GLU A 230 3.57 -23.67 0.84
C GLU A 230 3.03 -22.25 1.01
N ALA A 231 2.70 -21.84 2.24
CA ALA A 231 2.25 -20.47 2.50
C ALA A 231 3.32 -19.44 2.10
N VAL A 232 4.59 -19.66 2.45
CA VAL A 232 5.70 -18.79 2.03
C VAL A 232 5.88 -18.79 0.51
N ARG A 233 5.76 -19.94 -0.16
CA ARG A 233 5.80 -19.99 -1.63
C ARG A 233 4.68 -19.14 -2.27
N LEU A 234 3.45 -19.24 -1.76
CA LEU A 234 2.33 -18.41 -2.23
C LEU A 234 2.53 -16.93 -1.93
N VAL A 235 3.16 -16.59 -0.80
CA VAL A 235 3.56 -15.22 -0.50
C VAL A 235 4.53 -14.71 -1.56
N ASN A 236 5.51 -15.50 -1.97
CA ASN A 236 6.55 -15.04 -2.89
C ASN A 236 6.16 -15.11 -4.38
N ASP A 237 5.18 -15.94 -4.75
CA ASP A 237 4.66 -16.06 -6.13
C ASP A 237 3.74 -14.89 -6.51
N ARG A 238 4.33 -13.70 -6.68
CA ARG A 238 3.59 -12.46 -6.98
C ARG A 238 4.45 -11.42 -7.67
N THR A 239 3.76 -10.47 -8.32
CA THR A 239 4.39 -9.32 -8.99
C THR A 239 4.81 -8.22 -7.99
N PHE A 240 4.06 -8.05 -6.91
CA PHE A 240 4.24 -6.98 -5.94
C PHE A 240 5.05 -7.42 -4.72
N GLY A 241 5.62 -6.47 -3.98
CA GLY A 241 6.46 -6.76 -2.82
C GLY A 241 6.36 -5.70 -1.73
N ASN A 242 5.19 -5.05 -1.57
CA ASN A 242 5.04 -3.96 -0.61
C ASN A 242 5.02 -4.46 0.86
N MET A 243 4.15 -5.43 1.16
CA MET A 243 3.99 -5.97 2.51
C MET A 243 3.67 -7.46 2.49
N ALA A 244 4.16 -8.17 3.50
CA ALA A 244 3.69 -9.51 3.85
C ALA A 244 3.60 -9.64 5.38
N CYS A 245 2.52 -10.22 5.89
CA CYS A 245 2.37 -10.44 7.33
C CYS A 245 2.08 -11.91 7.66
N ILE A 246 2.28 -12.30 8.91
CA ILE A 246 1.89 -13.61 9.42
C ILE A 246 1.30 -13.48 10.83
N PHE A 247 0.23 -14.23 11.10
CA PHE A 247 -0.29 -14.47 12.43
C PHE A 247 0.08 -15.87 12.91
N THR A 248 0.76 -15.96 14.06
CA THR A 248 1.23 -17.22 14.65
C THR A 248 1.61 -17.04 16.12
N GLY A 249 1.44 -18.09 16.92
CA GLY A 249 1.98 -18.22 18.27
C GLY A 249 3.43 -18.73 18.31
N SER A 250 3.95 -19.23 17.19
CA SER A 250 5.25 -19.89 17.10
C SER A 250 6.39 -18.96 16.70
N GLY A 251 7.39 -18.84 17.58
CA GLY A 251 8.60 -18.08 17.31
C GLY A 251 9.45 -18.63 16.16
N SER A 252 9.47 -19.95 15.95
CA SER A 252 10.22 -20.57 14.85
C SER A 252 9.59 -20.26 13.50
N VAL A 253 8.25 -20.31 13.42
CA VAL A 253 7.49 -19.92 12.22
C VAL A 253 7.63 -18.44 11.93
N ALA A 254 7.49 -17.58 12.95
CA ALA A 254 7.68 -16.14 12.80
C ALA A 254 9.11 -15.80 12.33
N ARG A 255 10.13 -16.51 12.82
CA ARG A 255 11.50 -16.36 12.34
C ARG A 255 11.61 -16.77 10.88
N LYS A 256 11.15 -17.97 10.52
CA LYS A 256 11.18 -18.48 9.13
C LYS A 256 10.56 -17.47 8.16
N PHE A 257 9.33 -17.05 8.42
CA PHE A 257 8.61 -16.09 7.60
C PHE A 257 9.39 -14.78 7.41
N ARG A 258 9.98 -14.25 8.49
CA ARG A 258 10.75 -13.00 8.44
C ARG A 258 11.95 -13.03 7.50
N TYR A 259 12.58 -14.19 7.33
CA TYR A 259 13.76 -14.34 6.47
C TYR A 259 13.40 -14.77 5.05
N GLU A 260 12.29 -15.46 4.86
CA GLU A 260 11.95 -16.09 3.58
C GLU A 260 10.84 -15.36 2.82
N ALA A 261 10.05 -14.49 3.46
CA ALA A 261 9.03 -13.71 2.76
C ALA A 261 9.63 -12.57 1.94
N ASP A 262 9.34 -12.55 0.63
CA ASP A 262 9.84 -11.55 -0.31
C ASP A 262 8.95 -10.29 -0.29
N ALA A 263 9.11 -9.45 0.73
CA ALA A 263 8.43 -8.16 0.85
C ALA A 263 9.28 -7.11 1.57
N GLY A 264 9.07 -5.85 1.20
CA GLY A 264 9.79 -4.74 1.83
C GLY A 264 9.38 -4.45 3.26
N ASN A 265 8.09 -4.63 3.59
CA ASN A 265 7.59 -4.50 4.96
C ASN A 265 7.04 -5.85 5.47
N VAL A 266 7.68 -6.41 6.50
CA VAL A 266 7.28 -7.70 7.09
C VAL A 266 6.65 -7.51 8.46
N GLY A 267 5.44 -8.04 8.67
CA GLY A 267 4.70 -7.98 9.94
C GLY A 267 4.53 -9.34 10.61
N ILE A 268 4.66 -9.39 11.94
CA ILE A 268 4.33 -10.55 12.77
C ILE A 268 3.20 -10.14 13.71
N ASN A 269 2.07 -10.85 13.67
CA ASN A 269 0.86 -10.57 14.46
C ASN A 269 0.32 -9.14 14.30
N ILE A 270 0.48 -8.56 13.11
CA ILE A 270 -0.04 -7.25 12.72
C ILE A 270 -0.59 -7.33 11.30
N GLY A 271 -1.72 -6.67 11.03
CA GLY A 271 -2.36 -6.70 9.71
C GLY A 271 -1.85 -5.62 8.75
N VAL A 272 -1.15 -4.60 9.26
CA VAL A 272 -0.59 -3.49 8.49
C VAL A 272 0.80 -3.18 9.05
N ALA A 273 1.84 -3.70 8.40
CA ALA A 273 3.23 -3.46 8.78
C ALA A 273 3.74 -2.09 8.28
N ALA A 274 3.03 -1.01 8.61
CA ALA A 274 3.46 0.34 8.26
C ALA A 274 4.65 0.75 9.15
N PRO A 275 5.82 1.07 8.58
CA PRO A 275 6.97 1.50 9.36
C PRO A 275 6.74 2.88 9.99
N MET A 276 7.17 3.03 11.25
CA MET A 276 7.25 4.33 11.91
C MET A 276 8.14 5.30 11.10
N ALA A 277 7.90 6.60 11.23
CA ALA A 277 8.50 7.63 10.36
C ALA A 277 10.04 7.66 10.30
N TYR A 278 10.72 7.13 11.31
CA TYR A 278 12.18 7.03 11.36
C TYR A 278 12.75 5.80 10.64
N PHE A 279 11.93 4.83 10.26
CA PHE A 279 12.29 3.73 9.37
C PHE A 279 11.89 4.03 7.92
N PRO A 280 12.61 3.55 6.91
CA PRO A 280 12.18 3.67 5.52
C PRO A 280 10.86 2.92 5.24
N PHE A 281 10.02 3.44 4.34
CA PHE A 281 8.86 2.73 3.81
C PHE A 281 9.29 1.88 2.62
N SER A 282 9.54 0.60 2.87
CA SER A 282 10.22 -0.30 1.93
C SER A 282 9.22 -1.04 1.06
N GLY A 283 9.27 -0.83 -0.27
CA GLY A 283 8.54 -1.66 -1.23
C GLY A 283 9.55 -2.42 -2.09
N TRP A 284 9.27 -3.68 -2.41
CA TRP A 284 10.10 -4.52 -3.28
C TRP A 284 9.38 -4.85 -4.58
N ASN A 285 10.12 -5.42 -5.55
CA ASN A 285 9.60 -5.83 -6.87
C ASN A 285 8.87 -4.67 -7.56
N GLU A 286 7.75 -4.93 -8.23
CA GLU A 286 6.97 -3.90 -8.94
C GLU A 286 6.17 -2.97 -7.98
N SER A 287 6.38 -3.06 -6.66
CA SER A 287 5.86 -2.08 -5.69
C SER A 287 6.79 -0.88 -5.50
N PHE A 288 8.00 -0.88 -6.06
CA PHE A 288 8.93 0.24 -5.91
C PHE A 288 9.96 0.31 -7.05
N PHE A 289 10.30 1.53 -7.45
CA PHE A 289 11.37 1.81 -8.41
C PHE A 289 12.31 2.88 -7.84
N GLY A 290 13.59 2.53 -7.74
CA GLY A 290 14.66 3.33 -7.14
C GLY A 290 15.42 2.51 -6.09
N ASP A 291 16.38 3.16 -5.42
CA ASP A 291 17.24 2.50 -4.42
C ASP A 291 17.03 3.05 -3.00
N LEU A 292 16.56 4.30 -2.89
CA LEU A 292 16.27 4.95 -1.63
C LEU A 292 14.77 5.08 -1.46
N HIS A 293 14.24 4.36 -0.48
CA HIS A 293 12.83 4.40 -0.09
C HIS A 293 12.43 5.74 0.54
N ALA A 294 11.12 6.01 0.59
CA ALA A 294 10.60 7.18 1.30
C ALA A 294 10.87 7.07 2.81
N GLN A 295 10.79 8.21 3.51
CA GLN A 295 10.92 8.39 4.96
C GLN A 295 12.25 7.87 5.59
N GLY A 296 12.42 8.10 6.90
CA GLY A 296 13.64 7.75 7.63
C GLY A 296 14.93 8.33 7.04
N ARG A 297 16.04 7.61 7.21
CA ARG A 297 17.35 8.00 6.68
C ARG A 297 17.41 8.03 5.15
N HIS A 298 16.69 7.12 4.48
CA HIS A 298 16.63 7.09 3.03
C HIS A 298 16.02 8.37 2.46
N GLY A 299 14.99 8.93 3.11
CA GLY A 299 14.45 10.24 2.75
C GLY A 299 15.49 11.36 2.81
N VAL A 300 16.33 11.39 3.85
CA VAL A 300 17.42 12.37 3.97
C VAL A 300 18.45 12.20 2.84
N GLU A 301 18.89 10.97 2.59
CA GLU A 301 19.86 10.65 1.53
C GLU A 301 19.29 10.90 0.12
N PHE A 302 17.98 10.75 -0.07
CA PHE A 302 17.30 11.03 -1.33
C PHE A 302 17.26 12.53 -1.64
N TYR A 303 16.98 13.36 -0.63
CA TYR A 303 16.87 14.81 -0.78
C TYR A 303 18.21 15.57 -0.63
N THR A 304 19.32 14.88 -0.37
CA THR A 304 20.66 15.47 -0.26
C THR A 304 21.65 14.83 -1.22
N GLN A 305 22.83 15.44 -1.41
CA GLN A 305 23.92 14.87 -2.19
C GLN A 305 25.21 14.85 -1.38
N THR A 306 25.91 13.73 -1.41
CA THR A 306 27.20 13.58 -0.75
C THR A 306 28.25 14.47 -1.39
N LYS A 307 29.01 15.20 -0.57
CA LYS A 307 30.18 15.99 -0.98
C LYS A 307 31.39 15.54 -0.17
N VAL A 308 32.47 15.20 -0.85
CA VAL A 308 33.77 14.88 -0.23
C VAL A 308 34.70 16.07 -0.42
N VAL A 309 35.25 16.59 0.68
CA VAL A 309 36.21 17.70 0.66
C VAL A 309 37.52 17.20 1.28
N VAL A 310 38.61 17.32 0.51
CA VAL A 310 39.97 16.99 0.97
C VAL A 310 40.79 18.27 0.82
N GLU A 311 41.24 18.83 1.93
CA GLU A 311 41.98 20.08 1.94
C GLU A 311 43.35 19.94 2.60
N ARG A 312 44.31 20.73 2.11
CA ARG A 312 45.65 20.84 2.68
C ARG A 312 46.10 22.30 2.65
N TRP A 313 46.59 22.78 3.79
CA TRP A 313 47.10 24.15 3.95
C TRP A 313 48.63 24.14 4.17
N PRO A 314 49.45 24.30 3.11
CA PRO A 314 50.90 24.06 3.17
C PRO A 314 51.70 25.08 3.99
N LYS A 315 51.16 26.28 4.28
CA LYS A 315 51.84 27.29 5.12
C LYS A 315 51.80 26.97 6.64
N ALA A 316 51.13 25.89 7.04
CA ALA A 316 51.13 25.36 8.40
C ALA A 316 51.99 24.07 8.54
N TRP A 317 52.84 23.79 7.56
CA TRP A 317 53.67 22.58 7.52
C TRP A 317 54.95 22.74 8.34
N ASN A 318 54.96 22.24 9.57
CA ASN A 318 56.11 22.24 10.50
C ASN A 318 56.81 20.87 10.63
N ARG A 319 56.57 19.92 9.72
CA ARG A 319 57.37 18.68 9.63
C ARG A 319 58.66 18.92 8.83
N GLN A 320 59.76 19.08 9.55
CA GLN A 320 61.11 18.84 9.03
C GLN A 320 61.45 17.37 9.26
N PHE A 321 61.96 16.69 8.23
CA PHE A 321 62.52 15.34 8.34
C PHE A 321 63.93 15.42 8.91
#